data_AF-A0A968T940-F1
#
_entry.id   AF-A0A968T940-F1
#
_cell.length_a   1.000
_cell.length_b   1.000
_cell.length_c   1.000
_cell.angle_alpha   90.00
_cell.angle_beta   90.00
_cell.angle_gamma   90.00
#
_symmetry.space_group_name_H-M   'P 1'
#
loop_
_entity.id
_entity.type
_entity.pdbx_description
1 polymer ?
#
loop_
_entity_poly.entity_id
_entity_poly.type
_entity_poly.pdbx_seq_one_letter_code
_entity_poly.pdbx_strand_id
1 'polypeptide(L)'
;MANLKKIKTLDCFVASFVIHGDSGKINVSFAQNDCLEFAYLKFGNTVLGGKNNELTSLLTDFTTWQNLEIDVENRKLTIKINNETRLFLDFPVNMGEIRSLLFDTSVSGALDRIEFTDTKTRESYYEDF
;
A
#
# COMPACT_ATOMS: atom_id res chain seq x y z
N MET A 1 -35.43 26.34 -13.31
CA MET A 1 -34.14 25.79 -13.80
C MET A 1 -33.43 25.17 -12.61
N ALA A 2 -33.47 23.85 -12.48
CA ALA A 2 -32.78 23.16 -11.39
C ALA A 2 -31.28 23.11 -11.71
N ASN A 3 -30.47 23.64 -10.80
CA ASN A 3 -29.02 23.62 -10.88
C ASN A 3 -28.56 22.18 -10.59
N LEU A 4 -28.35 21.40 -11.67
CA LEU A 4 -27.75 20.07 -11.60
C LEU A 4 -26.29 20.25 -11.20
N LYS A 5 -26.05 20.36 -9.88
CA LYS A 5 -24.74 20.17 -9.29
C LYS A 5 -24.32 18.75 -9.71
N LYS A 6 -23.46 18.63 -10.72
CA LYS A 6 -22.84 17.36 -11.11
C LYS A 6 -22.25 16.76 -9.84
N ILE A 7 -22.95 15.81 -9.25
CA ILE A 7 -22.37 14.92 -8.26
C ILE A 7 -21.43 14.05 -9.09
N LYS A 8 -20.18 14.48 -9.23
CA LYS A 8 -19.10 13.59 -9.63
C LYS A 8 -18.97 12.63 -8.46
N THR A 9 -19.66 11.49 -8.52
CA THR A 9 -19.24 10.31 -7.77
C THR A 9 -17.88 9.97 -8.34
N LEU A 10 -16.82 10.49 -7.72
CA LEU A 10 -15.48 10.09 -8.05
C LEU A 10 -15.35 8.67 -7.53
N ASP A 11 -15.51 7.70 -8.42
CA ASP A 11 -15.23 6.30 -8.11
C ASP A 11 -13.71 6.18 -7.94
N CYS A 12 -13.26 6.30 -6.70
CA CYS A 12 -11.85 6.23 -6.36
C CYS A 12 -11.37 4.78 -6.42
N PHE A 13 -10.44 4.49 -7.33
CA PHE A 13 -9.69 3.25 -7.27
C PHE A 13 -8.71 3.31 -6.09
N VAL A 14 -8.75 2.28 -5.24
CA VAL A 14 -7.85 2.09 -4.11
C VAL A 14 -7.39 0.64 -4.14
N ALA A 15 -6.10 0.41 -3.99
CA ALA A 15 -5.53 -0.90 -3.73
C ALA A 15 -4.92 -0.90 -2.33
N SER A 16 -5.26 -1.92 -1.55
CA SER A 16 -4.78 -2.10 -0.18
C SER A 16 -4.12 -3.45 -0.01
N PHE A 17 -2.97 -3.43 0.67
CA PHE A 17 -2.20 -4.61 1.02
C PHE A 17 -2.05 -4.67 2.53
N VAL A 18 -2.43 -5.80 3.11
CA VAL A 18 -2.22 -6.06 4.54
C VAL A 18 -1.32 -7.26 4.70
N ILE A 19 -0.10 -7.01 5.18
CA ILE A 19 0.87 -8.04 5.53
C ILE A 19 0.72 -8.33 7.01
N HIS A 20 0.30 -9.55 7.35
CA HIS A 20 0.19 -10.01 8.71
C HIS A 20 1.39 -10.86 9.08
N GLY A 21 2.08 -10.47 10.15
CA GLY A 21 2.99 -11.34 10.86
C GLY A 21 2.37 -11.85 12.17
N ASP A 22 3.09 -12.71 12.89
CA ASP A 22 2.63 -13.27 14.16
C ASP A 22 2.44 -12.21 15.27
N SER A 23 3.21 -11.12 15.22
CA SER A 23 3.31 -10.11 16.30
C SER A 23 2.97 -8.70 15.81
N GLY A 24 2.66 -8.54 14.53
CA GLY A 24 2.40 -7.23 13.95
C GLY A 24 1.80 -7.29 12.56
N LYS A 25 1.50 -6.11 12.01
CA LYS A 25 1.02 -5.97 10.63
C LYS A 25 1.46 -4.67 10.01
N ILE A 26 1.59 -4.68 8.69
CA ILE A 26 1.66 -3.49 7.84
C ILE A 26 0.37 -3.44 7.03
N ASN A 27 -0.27 -2.28 6.98
CA ASN A 27 -1.35 -2.00 6.05
C ASN A 27 -0.94 -0.79 5.21
N VAL A 28 -0.85 -0.96 3.90
CA VAL A 28 -0.60 0.11 2.94
C VAL A 28 -1.77 0.18 1.98
N SER A 29 -2.38 1.35 1.86
CA SER A 29 -3.37 1.66 0.82
C SER A 29 -2.83 2.79 -0.04
N PHE A 30 -2.76 2.56 -1.35
CA PHE A 30 -2.50 3.60 -2.34
C PHE A 30 -3.76 3.84 -3.16
N ALA A 31 -3.94 5.10 -3.53
CA ALA A 31 -5.19 5.60 -4.10
C ALA A 31 -4.94 6.27 -5.45
N GLN A 32 -5.98 6.30 -6.28
CA GLN A 32 -5.92 7.01 -7.55
C GLN A 32 -5.57 8.49 -7.33
N ASN A 33 -4.95 9.12 -8.31
CA ASN A 33 -4.86 10.58 -8.37
C ASN A 33 -6.22 11.23 -8.05
N ASP A 34 -6.22 12.30 -7.25
CA ASP A 34 -7.41 12.97 -6.69
C ASP A 34 -8.14 12.23 -5.55
N CYS A 35 -7.68 11.05 -5.13
CA CYS A 35 -8.30 10.24 -4.07
C CYS A 35 -7.45 10.15 -2.78
N LEU A 36 -6.70 11.22 -2.48
CA LEU A 36 -5.75 11.28 -1.34
C LEU A 36 -6.36 10.88 -0.01
N GLU A 37 -7.65 11.13 0.22
CA GLU A 37 -8.30 10.76 1.46
C GLU A 37 -8.28 9.26 1.78
N PHE A 38 -8.12 8.41 0.76
CA PHE A 38 -8.07 6.96 0.89
C PHE A 38 -6.64 6.41 0.96
N ALA A 39 -5.61 7.24 0.76
CA ALA A 39 -4.23 6.85 1.00
C ALA A 39 -4.02 6.60 2.51
N TYR A 40 -3.41 5.47 2.84
CA TYR A 40 -3.30 5.02 4.22
C TYR A 40 -2.02 4.21 4.45
N LEU A 41 -1.41 4.42 5.61
CA LEU A 41 -0.32 3.58 6.09
C LEU A 41 -0.49 3.33 7.58
N LYS A 42 -0.48 2.06 7.97
CA LYS A 42 -0.45 1.64 9.37
C LYS A 42 0.62 0.59 9.61
N PHE A 43 1.41 0.81 10.65
CA PHE A 43 2.33 -0.17 11.19
C PHE A 43 2.55 0.08 12.68
N GLY A 44 2.52 -0.98 13.49
CA GLY A 44 2.51 -0.84 14.95
C GLY A 44 1.46 0.16 15.45
N ASN A 45 1.91 1.17 16.18
CA ASN A 45 1.07 2.27 16.69
C ASN A 45 0.99 3.48 15.75
N THR A 46 1.76 3.48 14.65
CA THR A 46 1.75 4.56 13.68
C THR A 46 0.56 4.39 12.74
N VAL A 47 -0.23 5.45 12.59
CA VAL A 47 -1.34 5.53 11.64
C VAL A 47 -1.22 6.84 10.89
N LEU A 48 -0.96 6.75 9.60
CA LEU A 48 -0.93 7.88 8.67
C LEU A 48 -2.12 7.75 7.72
N GLY A 49 -3.00 8.74 7.74
CA GLY A 49 -4.09 8.85 6.76
C GLY A 49 -3.88 10.08 5.89
N GLY A 50 -4.22 9.98 4.60
CA GLY A 50 -3.93 11.01 3.61
C GLY A 50 -4.60 12.37 3.90
N LYS A 51 -5.77 12.38 4.55
CA LYS A 51 -6.42 13.64 5.00
C LYS A 51 -5.56 14.47 5.96
N ASN A 52 -4.75 13.81 6.78
CA ASN A 52 -4.10 14.46 7.93
C ASN A 52 -2.57 14.52 7.80
N ASN A 53 -1.97 13.75 6.89
CA ASN A 53 -0.51 13.57 6.81
C ASN A 53 0.06 13.78 5.41
N GLU A 54 -0.71 14.38 4.49
CA GLU A 54 -0.32 14.64 3.09
C GLU A 54 0.39 13.44 2.42
N LEU A 55 -0.26 12.28 2.42
CA LEU A 55 0.25 11.04 1.81
C LEU A 55 0.15 11.04 0.27
N THR A 56 0.47 12.18 -0.37
CA THR A 56 0.45 12.32 -1.83
C THR A 56 1.43 11.37 -2.51
N SER A 57 2.47 10.92 -1.80
CA SER A 57 3.41 9.91 -2.28
C SER A 57 2.81 8.52 -2.45
N LEU A 58 1.61 8.25 -1.89
CA LEU A 58 0.85 7.02 -2.09
C LEU A 58 -0.26 7.19 -3.14
N LEU A 59 -0.26 8.28 -3.90
CA LEU A 59 -1.12 8.43 -5.06
C LEU A 59 -0.49 7.78 -6.29
N THR A 60 -1.32 7.12 -7.10
CA THR A 60 -0.86 6.51 -8.35
C THR A 60 -1.89 6.58 -9.47
N ASP A 61 -1.45 6.27 -10.69
CA ASP A 61 -2.28 6.13 -11.88
C ASP A 61 -2.57 4.66 -12.16
N PHE A 62 -3.76 4.19 -11.76
CA PHE A 62 -4.21 2.81 -11.97
C PHE A 62 -4.63 2.49 -13.41
N THR A 63 -4.44 3.39 -14.39
CA THR A 63 -4.64 3.05 -15.81
C THR A 63 -3.55 2.15 -16.37
N THR A 64 -2.45 1.99 -15.64
CA THR A 64 -1.33 1.09 -15.96
C THR A 64 -1.04 0.16 -14.78
N TRP A 65 -0.35 -0.96 -15.03
CA TRP A 65 0.10 -1.86 -13.96
C TRP A 65 1.03 -1.13 -13.00
N GLN A 66 0.76 -1.31 -11.70
CA GLN A 66 1.53 -0.68 -10.63
C GLN A 66 2.33 -1.73 -9.89
N ASN A 67 3.62 -1.46 -9.68
CA ASN A 67 4.46 -2.29 -8.81
C ASN A 67 4.56 -1.64 -7.43
N LEU A 68 4.13 -2.36 -6.39
CA LEU A 68 4.33 -1.98 -5.00
C LEU A 68 5.45 -2.83 -4.41
N GLU A 69 6.48 -2.17 -3.88
CA GLU A 69 7.55 -2.82 -3.13
C GLU A 69 7.55 -2.29 -1.69
N ILE A 70 7.58 -3.21 -0.73
CA ILE A 70 7.62 -2.90 0.70
C ILE A 70 8.85 -3.58 1.29
N ASP A 71 9.88 -2.78 1.59
CA ASP A 71 11.09 -3.27 2.23
C ASP A 71 11.10 -2.93 3.71
N VAL A 72 11.42 -3.92 4.54
CA VAL A 72 11.74 -3.70 5.94
C VAL A 72 13.17 -4.18 6.20
N GLU A 73 14.09 -3.23 6.28
CA GLU A 73 15.51 -3.51 6.52
C GLU A 73 16.05 -2.56 7.60
N ASN A 74 16.88 -3.06 8.52
CA ASN A 74 17.54 -2.24 9.54
C ASN A 74 16.57 -1.34 10.34
N ARG A 75 15.37 -1.84 10.65
CA ARG A 75 14.27 -1.11 11.32
C ARG A 75 13.81 0.14 10.54
N LYS A 76 13.93 0.12 9.22
CA LYS A 76 13.40 1.12 8.30
C LYS A 76 12.39 0.46 7.39
N LEU A 77 11.24 1.12 7.25
CA LEU A 77 10.22 0.77 6.27
C LEU A 77 10.41 1.67 5.05
N THR A 78 10.66 1.04 3.90
CA THR A 78 10.70 1.71 2.60
C THR A 78 9.50 1.23 1.79
N ILE A 79 8.74 2.17 1.25
CA ILE A 79 7.66 1.88 0.30
C ILE A 79 8.06 2.48 -1.03
N LYS A 80 8.09 1.66 -2.07
CA LYS A 80 8.35 2.09 -3.44
C LYS A 80 7.12 1.81 -4.29
N ILE A 81 6.85 2.72 -5.22
CA ILE A 81 5.85 2.52 -6.27
C ILE A 81 6.56 2.71 -7.59
N ASN A 82 6.53 1.69 -8.45
CA ASN A 82 7.24 1.65 -9.73
C ASN A 82 8.74 1.95 -9.59
N ASN A 83 9.40 1.27 -8.64
CA ASN A 83 10.83 1.40 -8.32
C ASN A 83 11.28 2.77 -7.78
N GLU A 84 10.35 3.70 -7.55
CA GLU A 84 10.63 5.00 -6.95
C GLU A 84 10.28 4.98 -5.46
N THR A 85 11.23 5.35 -4.60
CA THR A 85 10.97 5.47 -3.15
C THR A 85 9.96 6.57 -2.88
N ARG A 86 8.80 6.18 -2.35
CA ARG A 86 7.70 7.08 -1.99
C ARG A 86 7.68 7.44 -0.51
N LEU A 87 8.07 6.50 0.35
CA LEU A 87 8.16 6.70 1.80
C LEU A 87 9.39 5.99 2.37
N PHE A 88 9.98 6.62 3.39
CA PHE A 88 11.07 6.07 4.17
C PHE A 88 10.88 6.46 5.63
N LEU A 89 10.52 5.50 6.47
CA LEU A 89 10.07 5.73 7.84
C LEU A 89 10.78 4.81 8.84
N ASP A 90 10.87 5.25 10.10
CA ASP A 90 11.29 4.39 11.20
C ASP A 90 10.26 3.27 11.42
N PHE A 91 10.75 2.05 11.55
CA PHE A 91 9.96 0.85 11.79
C PHE A 91 10.43 0.15 13.08
N PRO A 92 10.01 0.66 14.26
CA PRO A 92 10.47 0.13 15.54
C PRO A 92 9.80 -1.20 15.94
N VAL A 93 8.91 -1.72 15.09
CA VAL A 93 8.04 -2.86 15.38
C VAL A 93 8.69 -4.15 14.88
N ASN A 94 8.57 -5.23 15.65
CA ASN A 94 8.84 -6.57 15.16
C ASN A 94 7.54 -7.19 14.67
N MET A 95 7.47 -7.56 13.39
CA MET A 95 6.32 -8.26 12.82
C MET A 95 6.33 -9.76 13.10
N GLY A 96 7.51 -10.30 13.44
CA GLY A 96 7.81 -11.73 13.48
C GLY A 96 7.63 -12.41 12.12
N GLU A 97 7.24 -13.68 12.11
CA GLU A 97 7.09 -14.43 10.86
C GLU A 97 5.84 -13.99 10.10
N ILE A 98 5.98 -13.72 8.79
CA ILE A 98 4.85 -13.41 7.90
C ILE A 98 3.96 -14.65 7.80
N ARG A 99 2.65 -14.46 8.03
CA ARG A 99 1.64 -15.53 8.01
C ARG A 99 0.65 -15.42 6.86
N SER A 100 0.34 -14.19 6.43
CA SER A 100 -0.60 -13.98 5.34
C SER A 100 -0.44 -12.61 4.69
N LEU A 101 -0.86 -12.55 3.42
CA LEU A 101 -1.09 -11.33 2.68
C LEU A 101 -2.56 -11.23 2.32
N LEU A 102 -3.16 -10.08 2.60
CA LEU A 102 -4.47 -9.71 2.09
C LEU A 102 -4.28 -8.64 1.01
N PHE A 103 -4.93 -8.83 -0.13
CA PHE A 103 -5.07 -7.83 -1.17
C PHE A 103 -6.55 -7.47 -1.30
N ASP A 104 -6.86 -6.18 -1.30
CA ASP A 104 -8.23 -5.67 -1.40
C ASP A 104 -8.27 -4.43 -2.31
N THR A 105 -9.33 -4.30 -3.10
CA THR A 105 -9.51 -3.19 -4.04
C THR A 105 -10.93 -2.63 -3.99
N SER A 106 -11.07 -1.30 -4.02
CA SER A 106 -12.38 -0.63 -3.93
C SER A 106 -13.28 -0.85 -5.16
N VAL A 107 -12.68 -1.18 -6.31
CA VAL A 107 -13.33 -1.57 -7.56
C VAL A 107 -12.60 -2.80 -8.12
N SER A 108 -13.01 -3.33 -9.27
CA SER A 108 -12.34 -4.49 -9.88
C SER A 108 -10.85 -4.21 -10.14
N GLY A 109 -9.98 -4.84 -9.37
CA GLY A 109 -8.54 -4.86 -9.55
C GLY A 109 -8.06 -6.29 -9.76
N ALA A 110 -6.90 -6.42 -10.38
CA ALA A 110 -6.22 -7.69 -10.55
C ALA A 110 -4.84 -7.60 -9.90
N LEU A 111 -4.36 -8.75 -9.45
CA LEU A 111 -3.00 -8.93 -9.00
C LEU A 111 -2.35 -9.86 -10.02
N ASP A 112 -1.22 -9.44 -10.57
CA ASP A 112 -0.47 -10.20 -11.59
C ASP A 112 0.55 -11.10 -10.90
N ARG A 113 1.38 -10.51 -10.05
CA ARG A 113 2.47 -11.22 -9.36
C ARG A 113 2.65 -10.75 -7.92
N ILE A 114 3.00 -11.68 -7.04
CA ILE A 114 3.52 -11.39 -5.71
C ILE A 114 4.90 -12.04 -5.56
N GLU A 115 5.82 -11.37 -4.88
CA GLU A 115 7.10 -11.92 -4.48
C GLU A 115 7.41 -11.55 -3.02
N PHE A 116 7.89 -12.52 -2.24
CA PHE A 116 8.39 -12.36 -0.89
C PHE A 116 9.84 -12.82 -0.83
N THR A 117 10.74 -11.93 -0.44
CA THR A 117 12.17 -12.23 -0.30
C THR A 117 12.59 -12.07 1.16
N ASP A 118 13.19 -13.11 1.73
CA ASP A 118 13.93 -12.98 3.00
C ASP A 118 15.28 -12.32 2.71
N THR A 119 15.51 -11.13 3.29
CA THR A 119 16.74 -10.37 3.03
C THR A 119 18.00 -10.97 3.65
N LYS A 120 17.86 -11.88 4.64
CA LYS A 120 18.98 -12.57 5.29
C LYS A 120 19.38 -13.83 4.51
N THR A 121 18.41 -14.68 4.16
CA THR A 121 18.70 -15.94 3.44
C THR A 121 18.75 -15.75 1.93
N ARG A 122 18.14 -14.68 1.41
CA ARG A 122 17.90 -14.41 -0.02
C ARG A 122 16.97 -15.42 -0.69
N GLU A 123 16.28 -16.23 0.09
CA GLU A 123 15.23 -17.10 -0.43
C GLU A 123 14.03 -16.26 -0.83
N SER A 124 13.43 -16.60 -1.96
CA SER A 124 12.25 -15.90 -2.47
C SER A 124 11.15 -16.88 -2.80
N TYR A 125 9.93 -16.54 -2.43
CA TYR A 125 8.71 -17.20 -2.87
C TYR A 125 7.97 -16.22 -3.79
N TYR A 126 7.43 -16.70 -4.91
CA TYR A 126 6.60 -15.90 -5.79
C TYR A 126 5.40 -16.69 -6.29
N GLU A 127 4.35 -15.98 -6.65
CA GLU A 127 3.13 -16.50 -7.25
C GLU A 127 2.70 -15.58 -8.40
N ASP A 128 2.16 -16.18 -9.47
CA ASP A 128 1.73 -15.54 -10.71
C ASP A 128 0.26 -15.96 -10.98
N PHE A 129 -0.62 -15.03 -11.36
CA PHE A 129 -2.09 -15.19 -11.28
C PHE A 129 -2.83 -15.07 -12.63
#